data_AF-A0A932JH16-F1
#
_entry.id   AF-A0A932JH16-F1
#
_cell.length_a   1.000
_cell.length_b   1.000
_cell.length_c   1.000
_cell.angle_alpha   90.00
_cell.angle_beta   90.00
_cell.angle_gamma   90.00
#
_symmetry.space_group_name_H-M   'P 1'
#
loop_
_entity.id
_entity.type
_entity.pdbx_description
1 polymer ?
#
loop_
_entity_poly.entity_id
_entity_poly.type
_entity_poly.pdbx_seq_one_letter_code
_entity_poly.pdbx_strand_id
1 'polypeptide(L)'
;MHRDKTPGNSGQITSTAAFLNSTQSKYAQTMNYLHQRVGTHYSVEVVDTFTGIIEGERRQLGERTIMRLTVNQIKPGMMFASDYSTSYGLLIAARGEQISGEAITRLIALAEIGEIPTKILVMN
;
A
#
# COMPACT_ATOMS: atom_id res chain seq x y z
N MET A 1 -39.66 2.65 14.84
CA MET A 1 -38.18 2.60 14.87
C MET A 1 -37.74 1.46 13.95
N HIS A 2 -37.26 1.78 12.74
CA HIS A 2 -36.66 0.83 11.81
C HIS A 2 -35.37 1.48 11.32
N ARG A 3 -34.21 0.93 11.72
CA ARG A 3 -32.92 1.32 11.16
C ARG A 3 -32.59 0.31 10.06
N ASP A 4 -32.68 0.81 8.84
CA ASP A 4 -32.05 0.27 7.65
C ASP A 4 -30.57 0.00 7.96
N LYS A 5 -30.13 -1.26 7.86
CA LYS A 5 -28.72 -1.61 7.79
C LYS A 5 -28.43 -2.00 6.36
N THR A 6 -28.18 -1.00 5.55
CA THR A 6 -27.43 -1.14 4.30
C THR A 6 -26.04 -1.70 4.67
N PRO A 7 -25.59 -2.85 4.13
CA PRO A 7 -24.20 -3.24 4.28
C PRO A 7 -23.36 -2.27 3.46
N GLY A 8 -22.62 -1.41 4.17
CA GLY A 8 -21.66 -0.51 3.59
C GLY A 8 -20.66 -1.26 2.73
N ASN A 9 -20.59 -0.83 1.48
CA ASN A 9 -19.62 -1.21 0.47
C ASN A 9 -18.19 -0.89 0.97
N SER A 10 -17.42 -1.89 1.39
CA SER A 10 -15.99 -1.70 1.73
C SER A 10 -15.16 -2.97 1.52
N GLY A 11 -15.38 -3.63 0.40
CA GLY A 11 -14.51 -4.69 -0.12
C GLY A 11 -13.52 -4.18 -1.16
N GLN A 12 -12.86 -3.04 -0.96
CA GLN A 12 -11.86 -2.56 -1.94
C GLN A 12 -10.49 -3.18 -1.67
N ILE A 13 -10.14 -4.12 -2.54
CA ILE A 13 -8.79 -4.61 -2.80
C ILE A 13 -7.99 -3.40 -3.30
N THR A 14 -7.14 -2.78 -2.48
CA THR A 14 -6.12 -1.86 -3.00
C THR A 14 -4.89 -2.69 -3.31
N SER A 15 -4.95 -3.53 -4.35
CA SER A 15 -3.74 -4.05 -4.95
C SER A 15 -2.88 -2.86 -5.38
N THR A 16 -1.55 -2.98 -5.36
CA THR A 16 -0.68 -1.93 -5.93
C THR A 16 -1.11 -1.61 -7.35
N ALA A 17 -1.63 -2.59 -8.09
CA ALA A 17 -2.32 -2.42 -9.36
C ALA A 17 -3.55 -1.50 -9.28
N ALA A 18 -4.45 -1.66 -8.31
CA ALA A 18 -5.60 -0.77 -8.12
C ALA A 18 -5.19 0.67 -7.73
N PHE A 19 -4.12 0.84 -6.94
CA PHE A 19 -3.55 2.15 -6.64
C PHE A 19 -2.89 2.80 -7.87
N LEU A 20 -2.08 2.05 -8.60
CA LEU A 20 -1.47 2.50 -9.86
C LEU A 20 -2.55 2.84 -10.89
N ASN A 21 -3.57 2.01 -11.04
CA ASN A 21 -4.69 2.25 -11.96
C ASN A 21 -5.51 3.47 -11.55
N SER A 22 -5.84 3.63 -10.27
CA SER A 22 -6.62 4.78 -9.80
C SER A 22 -5.85 6.10 -9.86
N THR A 23 -4.51 6.06 -9.85
CA THR A 23 -3.64 7.23 -9.99
C THR A 23 -3.10 7.44 -11.41
N GLN A 24 -3.35 6.51 -12.34
CA GLN A 24 -2.76 6.53 -13.69
C GLN A 24 -3.12 7.78 -14.48
N SER A 25 -4.38 8.23 -14.40
CA SER A 25 -4.84 9.41 -15.13
C SER A 25 -4.19 10.70 -14.60
N LYS A 26 -4.12 10.87 -13.27
CA LYS A 26 -3.43 12.01 -12.64
C LYS A 26 -1.94 11.99 -12.94
N TYR A 27 -1.30 10.82 -12.87
CA TYR A 27 0.10 10.65 -13.24
C TYR A 27 0.35 11.09 -14.68
N ALA A 28 -0.42 10.57 -15.64
CA ALA A 28 -0.29 10.94 -17.05
C ALA A 28 -0.50 12.45 -17.29
N GLN A 29 -1.48 13.06 -16.61
CA GLN A 29 -1.72 14.51 -16.69
C GLN A 29 -0.53 15.33 -16.18
N THR A 30 0.04 14.94 -15.03
CA THR A 30 1.22 15.62 -14.46
C THR A 30 2.45 15.48 -15.34
N MET A 31 2.72 14.28 -15.88
CA MET A 31 3.85 14.06 -16.79
C MET A 31 3.71 14.89 -18.07
N ASN A 32 2.52 14.91 -18.65
CA ASN A 32 2.24 15.73 -19.84
C ASN A 32 2.41 17.23 -19.56
N TYR A 33 1.97 17.70 -18.39
CA TYR A 33 2.14 19.10 -17.99
C TYR A 33 3.62 19.49 -17.86
N LEU A 34 4.43 18.63 -17.22
CA LEU A 34 5.87 18.86 -17.05
C LEU A 34 6.59 18.88 -18.40
N HIS A 35 6.28 17.92 -19.29
CA HIS A 35 6.85 17.87 -20.64
C HIS A 35 6.42 19.03 -21.53
N GLN A 36 5.20 19.55 -21.39
CA GLN A 36 4.75 20.72 -22.18
C GLN A 36 5.44 22.02 -21.78
N ARG A 37 5.93 22.11 -20.53
CA ARG A 37 6.53 23.34 -19.98
C ARG A 37 8.05 23.25 -19.81
N VAL A 38 8.64 22.12 -20.18
CA VAL A 38 10.09 21.94 -20.21
C VAL A 38 10.72 22.92 -21.20
N GLY A 39 11.87 23.48 -20.85
CA GLY A 39 12.59 24.46 -21.68
C GLY A 39 11.98 25.86 -21.72
N THR A 40 10.78 26.08 -21.16
CA THR A 40 10.17 27.42 -21.04
C THR A 40 10.03 27.87 -19.59
N HIS A 41 9.42 27.03 -18.74
CA HIS A 41 9.21 27.34 -17.32
C HIS A 41 10.09 26.49 -16.40
N TYR A 42 10.58 25.35 -16.89
CA TYR A 42 11.39 24.42 -16.12
C TYR A 42 12.65 24.04 -16.90
N SER A 43 13.75 23.84 -16.18
CA SER A 43 14.99 23.33 -16.77
C SER A 43 14.79 21.92 -17.29
N VAL A 44 15.32 21.64 -18.48
CA VAL A 44 15.28 20.33 -19.13
C VAL A 44 15.90 19.26 -18.24
N GLU A 45 17.11 19.51 -17.74
CA GLU A 45 17.83 18.55 -16.88
C GLU A 45 17.07 18.22 -15.59
N VAL A 46 16.37 19.21 -15.03
CA VAL A 46 15.56 19.02 -13.81
C VAL A 46 14.35 18.15 -14.12
N VAL A 47 13.60 18.45 -15.19
CA VAL A 47 12.42 17.66 -15.56
C VAL A 47 12.80 16.22 -15.89
N ASP A 48 13.90 16.01 -16.62
CA ASP A 48 14.37 14.66 -16.99
C ASP A 48 14.77 13.85 -15.75
N THR A 49 15.54 14.46 -14.83
CA THR A 49 15.97 13.80 -13.59
C THR A 49 14.77 13.38 -12.74
N PHE A 50 13.83 14.29 -12.50
CA PHE A 50 12.65 13.98 -11.69
C PHE A 50 11.72 12.99 -12.37
N THR A 51 11.57 13.06 -13.69
CA THR A 51 10.81 12.08 -14.49
C THR A 51 11.39 10.67 -14.30
N GLY A 52 12.71 10.53 -14.42
CA GLY A 52 13.39 9.24 -14.22
C GLY A 52 13.21 8.67 -12.81
N ILE A 53 13.29 9.53 -11.78
CA ILE A 53 13.04 9.11 -10.38
C ILE A 53 11.60 8.60 -10.22
N ILE A 54 10.62 9.39 -10.68
CA ILE A 54 9.20 9.05 -10.52
C ILE A 54 8.84 7.79 -11.30
N GLU A 55 9.36 7.62 -12.52
CA GLU A 55 9.17 6.40 -13.31
C GLU A 55 9.79 5.18 -12.65
N GLY A 56 11.01 5.32 -12.11
CA GLY A 56 11.69 4.28 -11.36
C GLY A 56 10.90 3.82 -10.13
N GLU A 57 10.40 4.76 -9.34
CA GLU A 57 9.56 4.47 -8.17
C GLU A 57 8.22 3.83 -8.57
N ARG A 58 7.55 4.36 -9.60
CA ARG A 58 6.27 3.81 -10.08
C ARG A 58 6.43 2.39 -10.61
N ARG A 59 7.57 2.08 -11.24
CA ARG A 59 7.94 0.73 -11.69
C ARG A 59 8.23 -0.21 -10.52
N GLN A 60 9.01 0.22 -9.52
CA GLN A 60 9.26 -0.56 -8.32
C GLN A 60 7.98 -0.86 -7.53
N LEU A 61 7.05 0.10 -7.48
CA LEU A 61 5.72 -0.11 -6.91
C LEU A 61 4.89 -1.09 -7.75
N GLY A 62 5.04 -1.09 -9.08
CA GLY A 62 4.43 -2.09 -9.96
C GLY A 62 4.96 -3.52 -9.74
N GLU A 63 6.22 -3.64 -9.36
CA GLU A 63 6.88 -4.93 -9.08
C GLU A 63 6.52 -5.49 -7.69
N ARG A 64 6.23 -4.63 -6.70
CA ARG A 64 5.80 -5.05 -5.36
C ARG A 64 4.32 -5.40 -5.35
N THR A 65 4.01 -6.69 -5.32
CA THR A 65 2.63 -7.17 -5.25
C THR A 65 2.13 -7.05 -3.81
N ILE A 66 1.24 -6.09 -3.54
CA ILE A 66 0.51 -6.04 -2.27
C ILE A 66 -0.55 -7.14 -2.27
N MET A 67 -0.41 -8.10 -1.37
CA MET A 67 -1.31 -9.23 -1.19
C MET A 67 -2.05 -9.10 0.13
N ARG A 68 -3.35 -9.41 0.12
CA ARG A 68 -4.14 -9.52 1.36
C ARG A 68 -4.21 -10.99 1.76
N LEU A 69 -3.40 -11.38 2.74
CA LEU A 69 -3.33 -12.76 3.22
C LEU A 69 -3.96 -12.87 4.60
N THR A 70 -4.55 -14.02 4.92
CA THR A 70 -4.89 -14.33 6.32
C THR A 70 -3.60 -14.47 7.11
N VAL A 71 -3.61 -14.14 8.40
CA VAL A 71 -2.39 -14.21 9.23
C VAL A 71 -1.72 -15.60 9.17
N ASN A 72 -2.51 -16.67 9.10
CA ASN A 72 -2.02 -18.06 8.98
C ASN A 72 -1.33 -18.40 7.64
N GLN A 73 -1.48 -17.55 6.61
CA GLN A 73 -0.89 -17.75 5.27
C GLN A 73 0.39 -16.94 5.06
N ILE A 74 0.80 -16.16 6.07
CA ILE A 74 2.00 -15.33 6.01
C ILE A 74 3.23 -16.22 6.14
N LYS A 75 4.25 -15.89 5.34
CA LYS A 75 5.55 -16.55 5.40
C LYS A 75 6.60 -15.60 5.95
N PRO A 76 7.61 -16.12 6.68
CA PRO A 76 8.76 -15.30 7.08
C PRO A 76 9.41 -14.64 5.86
N GLY A 77 9.80 -13.38 6.00
CA GLY A 77 10.43 -12.60 4.94
C GLY A 77 9.49 -11.68 4.16
N MET A 78 8.17 -11.90 4.23
CA MET A 78 7.18 -10.93 3.74
C MET A 78 7.25 -9.62 4.54
N MET A 79 6.89 -8.49 3.93
CA MET A 79 6.89 -7.19 4.61
C MET A 79 5.46 -6.70 4.85
N PHE A 80 5.20 -5.96 5.94
CA PHE A 80 3.89 -5.34 6.14
C PHE A 80 3.66 -4.21 5.13
N ALA A 81 2.53 -4.23 4.42
CA ALA A 81 2.17 -3.18 3.48
C ALA A 81 1.44 -1.99 4.12
N SER A 82 1.09 -2.10 5.41
CA SER A 82 0.35 -1.09 6.17
C SER A 82 0.78 -1.12 7.63
N ASP A 83 0.45 -0.06 8.34
CA ASP A 83 0.69 0.08 9.77
C ASP A 83 -0.46 -0.59 10.53
N TYR A 84 -0.15 -1.45 11.50
CA TYR A 84 -1.13 -2.12 12.34
C TYR A 84 -0.98 -1.65 13.78
N SER A 85 -2.07 -1.12 14.34
CA SER A 85 -2.16 -0.75 15.74
C SER A 85 -3.31 -1.48 16.40
N THR A 86 -3.18 -1.71 17.71
CA THR A 86 -4.26 -2.16 18.59
C THR A 86 -5.41 -1.14 18.63
N SER A 87 -6.54 -1.57 19.19
CA SER A 87 -7.72 -0.71 19.40
C SER A 87 -7.45 0.56 20.23
N TYR A 88 -6.43 0.52 21.11
CA TYR A 88 -6.00 1.63 21.97
C TYR A 88 -4.77 2.38 21.43
N GLY A 89 -4.35 2.11 20.19
CA GLY A 89 -3.34 2.90 19.48
C GLY A 89 -1.88 2.46 19.68
N LEU A 90 -1.62 1.34 20.35
CA LEU A 90 -0.28 0.75 20.41
C LEU A 90 0.09 0.16 19.04
N LEU A 91 1.23 0.58 18.49
CA LEU A 91 1.78 0.06 17.24
C LEU A 91 2.23 -1.40 17.42
N ILE A 92 1.68 -2.29 16.60
CA ILE A 92 1.98 -3.72 16.59
C ILE A 92 3.00 -4.03 15.49
N ALA A 93 2.82 -3.41 14.32
CA ALA A 93 3.68 -3.60 13.16
C ALA A 93 3.72 -2.33 12.31
N ALA A 94 4.91 -1.96 11.88
CA ALA A 94 5.11 -0.80 11.00
C ALA A 94 5.12 -1.22 9.53
N ARG A 95 4.65 -0.33 8.65
CA ARG A 95 4.79 -0.51 7.21
C ARG A 95 6.26 -0.64 6.82
N GLY A 96 6.55 -1.62 5.98
CA GLY A 96 7.91 -1.94 5.52
C GLY A 96 8.71 -2.80 6.49
N GLU A 97 8.18 -3.10 7.68
CA GLU A 97 8.81 -4.03 8.61
C GLU A 97 8.73 -5.47 8.05
N GLN A 98 9.84 -6.19 8.17
CA GLN A 98 9.94 -7.58 7.73
C GLN A 98 9.34 -8.51 8.78
N ILE A 99 8.47 -9.41 8.34
CA ILE A 99 7.80 -10.38 9.20
C ILE A 99 8.79 -11.50 9.52
N SER A 100 9.20 -11.56 10.79
CA SER A 100 10.00 -12.66 11.32
C SER A 100 9.13 -13.89 11.61
N GLY A 101 9.73 -15.08 11.64
CA GLY A 101 9.00 -16.31 11.94
C GLY A 101 8.36 -16.31 13.33
N GLU A 102 9.02 -15.70 14.33
CA GLU A 102 8.48 -15.55 15.68
C GLU A 102 7.31 -14.56 15.76
N ALA A 103 7.31 -13.52 14.91
CA ALA A 103 6.23 -12.55 14.86
C ALA A 103 4.91 -13.17 14.36
N ILE A 104 4.97 -14.19 13.50
CA ILE A 104 3.77 -14.84 12.95
C ILE A 104 2.88 -15.40 14.07
N THR A 105 3.45 -16.13 15.03
CA THR A 105 2.68 -16.71 16.15
C THR A 105 2.00 -15.62 16.98
N ARG A 106 2.68 -14.48 17.19
CA ARG A 106 2.10 -13.33 17.92
C ARG A 106 0.97 -12.69 17.13
N LEU A 107 1.15 -12.51 15.82
CA LEU A 107 0.12 -11.96 14.95
C LEU A 107 -1.14 -12.86 14.92
N ILE A 108 -0.97 -14.19 14.93
CA ILE A 108 -2.10 -15.13 14.97
C ILE A 108 -2.89 -14.92 16.27
N ALA A 109 -2.20 -14.90 17.41
CA ALA A 109 -2.85 -14.66 18.70
C ALA A 109 -3.57 -13.30 18.75
N LEU A 110 -2.94 -12.24 18.23
CA LEU A 110 -3.52 -10.89 18.14
C LEU A 110 -4.75 -10.84 17.22
N ALA A 111 -4.76 -11.64 16.15
CA ALA A 111 -5.90 -11.74 15.24
C ALA A 111 -7.06 -12.53 15.86
N GLU A 112 -6.78 -13.55 16.67
CA GLU A 112 -7.79 -14.34 17.38
C GLU A 112 -8.50 -13.54 18.48
N ILE A 113 -7.76 -12.69 19.20
CA ILE A 113 -8.35 -11.78 20.22
C ILE A 113 -8.99 -10.53 19.60
N GLY A 114 -8.91 -10.36 18.27
CA GLY A 114 -9.55 -9.26 17.55
C GLY A 114 -8.83 -7.92 17.65
N GLU A 115 -7.59 -7.89 18.14
CA GLU A 115 -6.76 -6.67 18.20
C GLU A 115 -6.23 -6.27 16.82
N ILE A 116 -6.06 -7.24 15.91
CA ILE A 116 -5.75 -6.98 14.50
C ILE A 116 -6.73 -7.68 13.57
N PRO A 117 -6.90 -7.18 12.33
CA PRO A 117 -7.70 -7.87 11.32
C PRO A 117 -7.13 -9.27 11.02
N THR A 118 -8.01 -10.25 10.84
CA THR A 118 -7.65 -11.63 10.45
C THR A 118 -6.97 -11.72 9.08
N LYS A 119 -7.12 -10.69 8.26
CA LYS A 119 -6.46 -10.54 6.96
C LYS A 119 -5.64 -9.26 6.94
N ILE A 120 -4.34 -9.39 6.74
CA ILE A 120 -3.41 -8.28 6.67
C ILE A 120 -2.79 -8.14 5.27
N LEU A 121 -2.43 -6.92 4.94
CA LEU A 121 -1.73 -6.53 3.73
C LEU A 121 -0.23 -6.74 3.89
N VAL A 122 0.34 -7.53 2.99
CA VAL A 122 1.77 -7.85 2.93
C VAL A 122 2.33 -7.58 1.54
N MET A 123 3.62 -7.32 1.47
CA MET A 123 4.41 -7.16 0.24
C MET A 123 5.45 -8.27 0.17
N ASN A 124 5.77 -8.67 -1.05
CA ASN A 124 6.83 -9.62 -1.36
C ASN A 124 7.75 -9.04 -2.42
#